data_AF-A0A077JF49-F1
#
_entry.id   AF-A0A077JF49-F1
#
_cell.length_a   1.000
_cell.length_b   1.000
_cell.length_c   1.000
_cell.angle_alpha   90.00
_cell.angle_beta   90.00
_cell.angle_gamma   90.00
#
_symmetry.space_group_name_H-M   'P 1'
#
loop_
_entity.id
_entity.type
_entity.pdbx_description
1 polymer ?
#
loop_
_entity_poly.entity_id
_entity_poly.type
_entity_poly.pdbx_seq_one_letter_code
_entity_poly.pdbx_strand_id
1 'polypeptide(L)'
;KDTARVLGRMYDAIEYRGFGQEVVEELAKYAGVPVFNGLTNEFHPTQMLADALTMREHSGKPLNQTAFAYVGDARYNMGNSLLILGAKLGMDVRIGAPQSLWPSEGIIAAAHAAAKETGAKITLTENAHEAVKNVDFIHTDVW
;
A
#
# COMPACT_ATOMS: atom_id res chain seq x y z
N LYS A 1 8.84 -21.98 9.02
CA LYS A 1 8.04 -23.20 8.78
C LYS A 1 7.53 -23.95 10.02
N ASP A 2 8.37 -24.46 10.91
CA ASP A 2 7.89 -25.34 12.01
C ASP A 2 7.06 -24.61 13.06
N THR A 3 7.46 -23.39 13.41
CA THR A 3 6.68 -22.50 14.29
C THR A 3 5.25 -22.30 13.77
N ALA A 4 5.07 -22.12 12.46
CA ALA A 4 3.75 -21.92 11.85
C ALA A 4 2.80 -23.10 12.15
N ARG A 5 3.29 -24.33 12.00
CA ARG A 5 2.49 -25.55 12.20
C ARG A 5 2.13 -25.79 13.66
N VAL A 6 3.03 -25.41 14.57
CA VAL A 6 2.75 -25.50 16.01
C VAL A 6 1.70 -24.48 16.39
N LEU A 7 1.87 -23.21 16.01
CA LEU A 7 0.94 -22.13 16.35
C LEU A 7 -0.45 -22.35 15.73
N GLY A 8 -0.54 -22.76 14.48
CA GLY A 8 -1.84 -23.00 13.84
C GLY A 8 -2.63 -24.21 14.36
N ARG A 9 -2.05 -24.99 15.28
CA ARG A 9 -2.77 -26.01 16.06
C ARG A 9 -3.19 -25.54 17.45
N MET A 10 -2.75 -24.36 17.85
CA MET A 10 -3.03 -23.76 19.17
C MET A 10 -3.92 -22.52 19.08
N TYR A 11 -3.85 -21.79 17.96
CA TYR A 11 -4.56 -20.53 17.74
C TYR A 11 -5.44 -20.61 16.49
N ASP A 12 -6.54 -19.86 16.50
CA ASP A 12 -7.51 -19.83 15.40
C ASP A 12 -7.11 -18.90 14.24
N ALA A 13 -6.19 -17.97 14.47
CA ALA A 13 -5.59 -17.08 13.48
C ALA A 13 -4.26 -16.51 13.98
N ILE A 14 -3.43 -15.99 13.07
CA ILE A 14 -2.13 -15.42 13.40
C ILE A 14 -1.97 -14.06 12.71
N GLU A 15 -1.66 -13.03 13.48
CA GLU A 15 -1.15 -11.77 12.93
C GLU A 15 0.38 -11.81 12.97
N TYR A 16 1.01 -11.31 11.90
CA TYR A 16 2.46 -11.17 11.82
C TYR A 16 2.83 -9.75 11.43
N ARG A 17 3.74 -9.20 12.22
CA ARG A 17 4.45 -7.95 11.97
C ARG A 17 5.94 -8.19 12.08
N GLY A 18 6.68 -7.84 11.04
CA GLY A 18 8.12 -8.04 11.01
C GLY A 18 8.75 -7.62 9.69
N PHE A 19 9.93 -8.15 9.40
CA PHE A 19 10.65 -7.89 8.16
C PHE A 19 10.39 -9.02 7.15
N GLY A 20 10.45 -8.70 5.86
CA GLY A 20 10.39 -9.66 4.74
C GLY A 20 8.99 -10.22 4.47
N GLN A 21 8.49 -9.95 3.26
CA GLN A 21 7.20 -10.48 2.81
C GLN A 21 7.22 -12.02 2.70
N GLU A 22 8.37 -12.61 2.39
CA GLU A 22 8.55 -14.06 2.29
C GLU A 22 8.30 -14.79 3.62
N VAL A 23 8.54 -14.12 4.76
CA VAL A 23 8.33 -14.72 6.09
C VAL A 23 6.84 -14.86 6.39
N VAL A 24 6.04 -13.82 6.10
CA VAL A 24 4.58 -13.88 6.29
C VAL A 24 3.93 -14.83 5.28
N GLU A 25 4.47 -14.93 4.07
CA GLU A 25 4.04 -15.92 3.08
C GLU A 25 4.36 -17.35 3.51
N GLU A 26 5.55 -17.59 4.08
CA GLU A 26 5.90 -18.89 4.63
C GLU A 26 4.99 -19.25 5.81
N LEU A 27 4.72 -18.30 6.71
CA LEU A 27 3.79 -18.48 7.81
C LEU A 27 2.39 -18.85 7.32
N ALA A 28 1.85 -18.08 6.37
CA ALA A 28 0.54 -18.34 5.76
C ALA A 28 0.47 -19.72 5.08
N LYS A 29 1.54 -20.13 4.38
CA LYS A 29 1.61 -21.42 3.69
C LYS A 29 1.52 -22.62 4.64
N TYR A 30 2.05 -22.50 5.87
CA TYR A 30 2.20 -23.65 6.77
C TYR A 30 1.34 -23.60 8.05
N ALA A 31 0.74 -22.46 8.39
CA ALA A 31 -0.04 -22.33 9.62
C ALA A 31 -1.34 -23.16 9.59
N GLY A 32 -2.04 -23.21 8.46
CA GLY A 32 -3.33 -23.91 8.36
C GLY A 32 -4.52 -23.15 8.97
N VAL A 33 -4.29 -21.92 9.43
CA VAL A 33 -5.30 -20.94 9.89
C VAL A 33 -5.07 -19.60 9.18
N PRO A 34 -6.04 -18.67 9.15
CA PRO A 34 -5.84 -17.35 8.56
C PRO A 34 -4.62 -16.63 9.14
N VAL A 35 -3.83 -16.04 8.25
CA VAL A 35 -2.65 -15.23 8.60
C VAL A 35 -2.83 -13.81 8.08
N PHE A 36 -2.69 -12.83 8.96
CA PHE A 36 -2.84 -11.41 8.67
C PHE A 36 -1.48 -10.72 8.70
N ASN A 37 -1.12 -10.01 7.62
CA ASN A 37 0.06 -9.16 7.61
C ASN A 37 -0.28 -7.83 8.30
N GLY A 38 0.26 -7.59 9.49
CA GLY A 38 0.14 -6.32 10.17
C GLY A 38 1.09 -5.26 9.64
N LEU A 39 2.31 -5.64 9.22
CA LEU A 39 3.29 -4.78 8.56
C LEU A 39 4.51 -5.61 8.11
N THR A 40 4.96 -5.39 6.86
CA THR A 40 6.27 -5.81 6.33
C THR A 40 7.04 -4.62 5.74
N ASN A 41 8.24 -4.85 5.22
CA ASN A 41 9.00 -3.82 4.49
C ASN A 41 8.31 -3.45 3.18
N GLU A 42 7.57 -4.41 2.61
CA GLU A 42 6.96 -4.34 1.30
C GLU A 42 5.56 -3.76 1.35
N PHE A 43 4.76 -4.12 2.38
CA PHE A 43 3.34 -3.75 2.45
C PHE A 43 2.81 -3.49 3.87
N HIS A 44 1.83 -2.59 3.96
CA HIS A 44 1.03 -2.33 5.17
C HIS A 44 -0.48 -2.37 4.85
N PRO A 45 -1.06 -3.55 4.62
CA PRO A 45 -2.39 -3.65 4.02
C PRO A 45 -3.52 -3.11 4.93
N THR A 46 -3.39 -3.26 6.24
CA THR A 46 -4.38 -2.76 7.21
C THR A 46 -4.42 -1.23 7.25
N GLN A 47 -3.25 -0.58 7.19
CA GLN A 47 -3.17 0.89 7.12
C GLN A 47 -3.85 1.43 5.86
N MET A 48 -3.70 0.76 4.73
CA MET A 48 -4.34 1.20 3.48
C MET A 48 -5.86 1.23 3.54
N LEU A 49 -6.46 0.26 4.22
CA LEU A 49 -7.91 0.25 4.44
C LEU A 49 -8.33 1.38 5.39
N ALA A 50 -7.53 1.67 6.42
CA ALA A 50 -7.76 2.79 7.33
C ALA A 50 -7.64 4.15 6.61
N ASP A 51 -6.63 4.32 5.76
CA ASP A 51 -6.41 5.53 4.97
C ASP A 51 -7.55 5.75 3.97
N ALA A 52 -7.95 4.71 3.23
CA ALA A 52 -9.08 4.79 2.31
C ALA A 52 -10.39 5.12 3.04
N LEU A 53 -10.64 4.51 4.20
CA LEU A 53 -11.82 4.83 5.02
C LEU A 53 -11.82 6.31 5.41
N THR A 54 -10.68 6.80 5.92
CA THR A 54 -10.51 8.19 6.34
C THR A 54 -10.73 9.16 5.19
N MET A 55 -10.09 8.91 4.03
CA MET A 55 -10.27 9.73 2.83
C MET A 55 -11.72 9.74 2.33
N ARG A 56 -12.41 8.60 2.39
CA ARG A 56 -13.82 8.50 2.00
C ARG A 56 -14.72 9.34 2.91
N GLU A 57 -14.51 9.25 4.22
CA GLU A 57 -15.34 9.95 5.21
C GLU A 57 -15.10 11.48 5.20
N HIS A 58 -13.89 11.92 4.87
CA HIS A 58 -13.51 13.34 4.96
C HIS A 58 -13.53 14.09 3.63
N SER A 59 -13.55 13.40 2.48
CA SER A 59 -13.63 14.08 1.18
C SER A 59 -15.06 14.43 0.77
N GLY A 60 -16.07 13.73 1.30
CA GLY A 60 -17.44 13.81 0.80
C GLY A 60 -17.60 13.32 -0.65
N LYS A 61 -16.57 12.65 -1.20
CA LYS A 61 -16.51 12.14 -2.56
C LYS A 61 -16.44 10.61 -2.55
N PRO A 62 -16.95 9.93 -3.59
CA PRO A 62 -16.60 8.54 -3.80
C PRO A 62 -15.09 8.42 -4.07
N LEU A 63 -14.47 7.32 -3.64
CA LEU A 63 -13.01 7.15 -3.68
C LEU A 63 -12.42 7.31 -5.09
N ASN A 64 -13.13 6.85 -6.12
CA ASN A 64 -12.69 7.00 -7.52
C ASN A 64 -12.72 8.45 -8.05
N GLN A 65 -13.16 9.41 -7.24
CA GLN A 65 -13.10 10.85 -7.51
C GLN A 65 -12.22 11.60 -6.51
N THR A 66 -11.53 10.86 -5.64
CA THR A 66 -10.60 11.40 -4.66
C THR A 66 -9.18 11.37 -5.22
N ALA A 67 -8.45 12.47 -5.07
CA ALA A 67 -7.04 12.58 -5.43
C ALA A 67 -6.16 12.69 -4.18
N PHE A 68 -5.04 11.97 -4.14
CA PHE A 68 -4.07 12.11 -3.05
C PHE A 68 -2.63 12.02 -3.57
N ALA A 69 -1.73 12.65 -2.83
CA ALA A 69 -0.29 12.57 -3.08
C ALA A 69 0.44 11.98 -1.87
N TYR A 70 1.44 11.14 -2.11
CA TYR A 70 2.46 10.78 -1.13
C TYR A 70 3.77 11.50 -1.47
N VAL A 71 4.37 12.17 -0.49
CA VAL A 71 5.66 12.86 -0.63
C VAL A 71 6.65 12.31 0.40
N GLY A 72 7.81 11.84 -0.05
CA GLY A 72 8.83 11.25 0.82
C GLY A 72 9.55 10.06 0.19
N ASP A 73 10.14 9.17 1.00
CA ASP A 73 10.72 7.91 0.53
C ASP A 73 9.59 6.93 0.16
N ALA A 74 9.46 6.59 -1.13
CA ALA A 74 8.38 5.77 -1.65
C ALA A 74 8.82 4.33 -1.99
N ARG A 75 10.04 3.90 -1.62
CA ARG A 75 10.57 2.57 -1.95
C ARG A 75 9.93 1.43 -1.15
N TYR A 76 9.45 1.75 0.04
CA TYR A 76 9.01 0.77 1.02
C TYR A 76 7.50 0.70 1.14
N ASN A 77 7.03 0.04 2.20
CA ASN A 77 5.65 -0.29 2.48
C ASN A 77 4.65 0.83 2.22
N MET A 78 4.85 2.06 2.69
CA MET A 78 3.88 3.14 2.51
C MET A 78 3.74 3.55 1.04
N GLY A 79 4.85 3.85 0.35
CA GLY A 79 4.83 4.21 -1.07
C GLY A 79 4.25 3.10 -1.95
N ASN A 80 4.68 1.85 -1.72
CA ASN A 80 4.16 0.69 -2.45
C ASN A 80 2.66 0.48 -2.20
N SER A 81 2.25 0.51 -0.93
CA SER A 81 0.87 0.19 -0.54
C SER A 81 -0.11 1.28 -0.99
N LEU A 82 0.24 2.55 -0.85
CA LEU A 82 -0.60 3.68 -1.29
C LEU A 82 -0.78 3.68 -2.81
N LEU A 83 0.30 3.41 -3.56
CA LEU A 83 0.23 3.31 -5.02
C LEU A 83 -0.72 2.19 -5.47
N ILE A 84 -0.61 1.00 -4.87
CA ILE A 84 -1.48 -0.14 -5.19
C ILE A 84 -2.93 0.11 -4.74
N LEU A 85 -3.13 0.72 -3.56
CA LEU A 85 -4.46 1.08 -3.06
C LEU A 85 -5.17 2.03 -4.04
N GLY A 86 -4.52 3.13 -4.39
CA GLY A 86 -5.09 4.12 -5.32
C GLY A 86 -5.41 3.51 -6.67
N ALA A 87 -4.50 2.66 -7.18
CA ALA A 87 -4.72 1.93 -8.42
C ALA A 87 -5.91 0.96 -8.36
N LYS A 88 -6.06 0.19 -7.27
CA LYS A 88 -7.16 -0.79 -7.11
C LYS A 88 -8.52 -0.14 -6.85
N LEU A 89 -8.55 1.08 -6.33
CA LEU A 89 -9.78 1.81 -6.00
C LEU A 89 -10.20 2.85 -7.05
N GLY A 90 -9.45 2.98 -8.16
CA GLY A 90 -9.79 3.92 -9.23
C GLY A 90 -9.49 5.38 -8.90
N MET A 91 -8.57 5.63 -7.96
CA MET A 91 -8.26 6.97 -7.45
C MET A 91 -7.26 7.72 -8.37
N ASP A 92 -7.09 9.02 -8.15
CA ASP A 92 -5.94 9.77 -8.66
C ASP A 92 -4.82 9.73 -7.62
N VAL A 93 -3.84 8.85 -7.83
CA VAL A 93 -2.72 8.60 -6.90
C VAL A 93 -1.42 9.14 -7.46
N ARG A 94 -0.71 9.92 -6.63
CA ARG A 94 0.50 10.62 -7.04
C ARG A 94 1.64 10.37 -6.06
N ILE A 95 2.82 10.05 -6.58
CA ILE A 95 4.06 9.93 -5.79
C ILE A 95 4.98 11.10 -6.16
N GLY A 96 5.31 11.92 -5.17
CA GLY A 96 6.31 12.99 -5.26
C GLY A 96 7.59 12.58 -4.52
N ALA A 97 8.57 12.05 -5.24
CA ALA A 97 9.81 11.56 -4.65
C ALA A 97 10.96 11.63 -5.68
N PRO A 98 12.23 11.79 -5.26
CA PRO A 98 13.36 11.56 -6.16
C PRO A 98 13.25 10.19 -6.83
N GLN A 99 13.66 10.07 -8.10
CA GLN A 99 13.48 8.83 -8.87
C GLN A 99 14.17 7.62 -8.21
N SER A 100 15.30 7.86 -7.53
CA SER A 100 16.02 6.84 -6.75
C SER A 100 15.25 6.32 -5.53
N LEU A 101 14.17 7.00 -5.13
CA LEU A 101 13.29 6.67 -4.02
C LEU A 101 11.89 6.21 -4.46
N TRP A 102 11.70 5.88 -5.75
CA TRP A 102 10.41 5.38 -6.24
C TRP A 102 10.15 3.92 -5.85
N PRO A 103 8.88 3.48 -5.86
CA PRO A 103 8.54 2.07 -5.86
C PRO A 103 9.30 1.30 -6.95
N SER A 104 9.55 0.01 -6.72
CA SER A 104 10.18 -0.81 -7.75
C SER A 104 9.36 -0.87 -9.04
N GLU A 105 10.02 -1.11 -10.18
CA GLU A 105 9.35 -1.22 -11.48
C GLU A 105 8.23 -2.27 -11.49
N GLY A 106 8.40 -3.37 -10.74
CA GLY A 106 7.37 -4.40 -10.60
C GLY A 106 6.09 -3.89 -9.92
N ILE A 107 6.23 -3.07 -8.88
CA ILE A 107 5.09 -2.44 -8.19
C ILE A 107 4.43 -1.39 -9.10
N ILE A 108 5.22 -0.58 -9.79
CA ILE A 108 4.73 0.41 -10.75
C ILE A 108 3.93 -0.28 -11.87
N ALA A 109 4.47 -1.36 -12.44
CA ALA A 109 3.80 -2.14 -13.47
C ALA A 109 2.49 -2.77 -12.96
N ALA A 110 2.49 -3.32 -11.75
CA ALA A 110 1.30 -3.89 -11.13
C ALA A 110 0.22 -2.82 -10.88
N ALA A 111 0.61 -1.63 -10.43
CA ALA A 111 -0.29 -0.49 -10.25
C ALA A 111 -0.90 -0.04 -11.58
N HIS A 112 -0.09 0.10 -12.64
CA HIS A 112 -0.61 0.42 -13.97
C HIS A 112 -1.52 -0.66 -14.55
N ALA A 113 -1.25 -1.94 -14.28
CA ALA A 113 -2.14 -3.02 -14.69
C ALA A 113 -3.51 -2.91 -13.99
N ALA A 114 -3.52 -2.67 -12.68
CA ALA A 114 -4.76 -2.44 -11.93
C ALA A 114 -5.50 -1.17 -12.41
N ALA A 115 -4.78 -0.10 -12.71
CA ALA A 115 -5.35 1.16 -13.21
C ALA A 115 -6.09 0.99 -14.55
N LYS A 116 -5.68 0.04 -15.41
CA LYS A 116 -6.40 -0.28 -16.65
C LYS A 116 -7.80 -0.85 -16.39
N GLU A 117 -7.97 -1.56 -15.29
CA GLU A 117 -9.26 -2.17 -14.90
C GLU A 117 -10.17 -1.17 -14.18
N THR A 118 -9.58 -0.25 -13.41
CA THR A 118 -10.32 0.62 -12.48
C THR A 118 -10.50 2.05 -12.99
N GLY A 119 -9.72 2.48 -13.98
CA GLY A 119 -9.67 3.86 -14.44
C GLY A 119 -8.85 4.80 -13.56
N ALA A 120 -8.05 4.27 -12.62
CA ALA A 120 -7.17 5.07 -11.77
C ALA A 120 -6.18 5.89 -12.60
N LYS A 121 -5.80 7.06 -12.07
CA LYS A 121 -4.72 7.88 -12.62
C LYS A 121 -3.51 7.74 -11.72
N ILE A 122 -2.37 7.43 -12.31
CA ILE A 122 -1.11 7.23 -11.61
C ILE A 122 -0.13 8.29 -12.10
N THR A 123 0.49 9.02 -11.19
CA THR A 123 1.57 9.96 -11.50
C THR A 123 2.76 9.71 -10.57
N LEU A 124 3.95 9.55 -11.12
CA LEU A 124 5.20 9.58 -10.37
C LEU A 124 6.02 10.76 -10.90
N THR A 125 6.46 11.63 -10.00
CA THR A 125 7.23 12.84 -10.35
C THR A 125 8.27 13.11 -9.28
N GLU A 126 9.39 13.71 -9.69
CA GLU A 126 10.42 14.22 -8.77
C GLU A 126 10.07 15.62 -8.21
N ASN A 127 9.01 16.25 -8.74
CA ASN A 127 8.55 17.56 -8.32
C ASN A 127 7.42 17.44 -7.29
N ALA A 128 7.74 17.67 -6.01
CA ALA A 128 6.76 17.63 -4.93
C ALA A 128 5.60 18.62 -5.13
N HIS A 129 5.87 19.82 -5.69
CA HIS A 129 4.80 20.80 -5.96
C HIS A 129 3.83 20.33 -7.04
N GLU A 130 4.33 19.63 -8.05
CA GLU A 130 3.49 19.01 -9.07
C GLU A 130 2.63 17.91 -8.47
N ALA A 131 3.22 17.03 -7.66
CA ALA A 131 2.51 15.92 -7.01
C ALA A 131 1.32 16.42 -6.18
N VAL A 132 1.51 17.43 -5.32
CA VAL A 132 0.47 17.91 -4.39
C VAL A 132 -0.52 18.90 -4.99
N LYS A 133 -0.35 19.30 -6.26
CA LYS A 133 -1.21 20.32 -6.86
C LYS A 133 -2.66 19.84 -6.97
N ASN A 134 -3.58 20.52 -6.28
CA ASN A 134 -5.02 20.24 -6.31
C ASN A 134 -5.40 18.81 -5.90
N VAL A 135 -4.63 18.17 -5.00
CA VAL A 135 -5.06 16.91 -4.37
C VAL A 135 -5.99 17.18 -3.19
N ASP A 136 -6.82 16.20 -2.83
CA ASP A 136 -7.67 16.26 -1.64
C ASP A 136 -6.88 15.96 -0.37
N PHE A 137 -5.87 15.07 -0.46
CA PHE A 137 -5.05 14.65 0.68
C PHE A 137 -3.56 14.62 0.33
N ILE A 138 -2.73 14.97 1.31
CA ILE A 138 -1.28 14.86 1.25
C ILE A 138 -0.83 13.89 2.35
N HIS A 139 -0.18 12.81 1.94
CA HIS A 139 0.43 11.81 2.80
C HIS A 139 1.96 11.99 2.82
N THR A 140 2.56 11.64 3.95
CA THR A 140 4.00 11.51 4.13
C THR A 140 4.26 10.52 5.26
N ASP A 141 5.50 10.11 5.44
CA ASP A 141 5.95 9.26 6.55
C ASP A 141 7.39 9.64 6.94
N VAL A 142 7.94 9.09 8.02
CA VAL A 142 9.32 9.29 8.47
C VAL A 142 10.32 8.75 7.42
N TRP A 143 11.43 9.47 7.20
CA TRP A 143 12.36 9.34 6.08
C TRP A 143 13.78 9.68 6.53
#